data_AF-A0A8C3A179-F1
#
_entry.id   AF-A0A8C3A179-F1
#
_cell.length_a   1.000
_cell.length_b   1.000
_cell.length_c   1.000
_cell.angle_alpha   90.00
_cell.angle_beta   90.00
_cell.angle_gamma   90.00
#
_symmetry.space_group_name_H-M   'P 1'
#
loop_
_entity.id
_entity.type
_entity.pdbx_description
1 polymer ?
#
loop_
_entity_poly.entity_id
_entity_poly.type
_entity_poly.pdbx_seq_one_letter_code
_entity_poly.pdbx_strand_id
1 'polypeptide(L)'
;ALVTFVLLFFASTNIYINLHLLHDPVLRIGSSLTASCTLSPELGLHAGTLYWTLNGMSLPGSTYSVVSPDTLSVTLRNLSGSRQQSGDNLVCHAADGHVLAGSCLYVGRPPEKPVNLTCLSHNTKDLSCKWSPGGRGETHVRTKYTLKYKLRWYGQEKECEIYSAGKQRYSCYIPRNLALFTPYEIWVEAANQLGAATSDITTLDILDVVTTDPPANVQVSRVGDLEDQLTVRWASPPELKDILFQAKYQIRYRLEDSTEWKVVDDVGNQTSCRLAGLRPGIVYFVQVRCNPVGIYGSRKPGIWSDWSHPAAASTPSNERLQSGSCDPKPGEQNSTLRRELKQFFGWVRKHASGCSGMSIKLYDQWRVWLQKSHRTRNQVGKQNIPLSFFSLSLLSLHTHTHTHTHTHTATAALKY
;
A
#
# COMPACT_ATOMS: atom_id res chain seq x y z
N ALA A 1 10.76 -3.38 -19.01
CA ALA A 1 10.76 -4.66 -19.73
C ALA A 1 9.50 -4.70 -20.60
N LEU A 2 9.61 -4.23 -21.84
CA LEU A 2 8.59 -4.47 -22.86
C LEU A 2 8.67 -5.95 -23.20
N VAL A 3 7.59 -6.70 -22.96
CA VAL A 3 7.39 -7.97 -23.64
C VAL A 3 6.73 -7.63 -24.97
N THR A 4 7.57 -7.32 -25.95
CA THR A 4 7.20 -7.33 -27.36
C THR A 4 6.81 -8.78 -27.67
N PHE A 5 5.51 -9.05 -27.87
CA PHE A 5 5.10 -10.36 -28.32
C PHE A 5 5.61 -10.54 -29.74
N VAL A 6 6.51 -11.51 -29.88
CA VAL A 6 7.14 -11.93 -31.12
C VAL A 6 6.05 -12.40 -32.08
N LEU A 7 6.03 -11.81 -33.27
CA LEU A 7 5.42 -12.40 -34.46
C LEU A 7 6.03 -13.79 -34.68
N LEU A 8 5.25 -14.84 -34.44
CA LEU A 8 5.55 -16.15 -35.01
C LEU A 8 5.17 -16.12 -36.50
N PHE A 9 6.07 -15.55 -37.31
CA PHE A 9 6.15 -15.94 -38.71
C PHE A 9 6.77 -17.35 -38.74
N PHE A 10 5.96 -18.38 -38.93
CA PHE A 10 6.49 -19.67 -39.37
C PHE A 10 6.93 -19.53 -40.83
N ALA A 11 8.21 -19.23 -41.02
CA ALA A 11 8.86 -19.30 -42.32
C ALA A 11 9.14 -20.78 -42.66
N SER A 12 8.19 -21.42 -43.35
CA SER A 12 8.47 -22.57 -44.21
C SER A 12 7.34 -22.72 -45.22
N THR A 13 7.67 -22.49 -46.51
CA THR A 13 6.81 -22.51 -47.71
C THR A 13 5.90 -21.29 -47.90
N ASN A 14 5.82 -20.79 -49.14
CA ASN A 14 5.00 -19.65 -49.57
C ASN A 14 3.51 -19.95 -49.33
N ILE A 15 3.03 -19.71 -48.12
CA ILE A 15 1.63 -19.86 -47.74
C ILE A 15 1.29 -18.66 -46.86
N TYR A 16 0.60 -17.67 -47.41
CA TYR A 16 0.23 -16.47 -46.67
C TYR A 16 -1.23 -16.58 -46.21
N ILE A 17 -1.46 -16.65 -44.90
CA ILE A 17 -2.79 -16.47 -44.31
C ILE A 17 -2.93 -15.00 -43.94
N ASN A 18 -3.92 -14.31 -44.51
CA ASN A 18 -4.16 -12.90 -44.24
C ASN A 18 -5.42 -12.71 -43.40
N LEU A 19 -5.25 -12.11 -42.23
CA LEU A 19 -6.35 -11.57 -41.44
C LEU A 19 -6.58 -10.12 -41.88
N HIS A 20 -7.67 -9.85 -42.58
CA HIS A 20 -8.07 -8.49 -42.89
C HIS A 20 -8.82 -7.90 -41.69
N LEU A 21 -8.03 -7.32 -40.79
CA LEU A 21 -8.47 -6.52 -39.66
C LEU A 21 -7.46 -5.37 -39.50
N LEU A 22 -7.91 -4.19 -39.06
CA LEU A 22 -6.95 -3.19 -38.57
C LEU A 22 -6.10 -3.83 -37.47
N HIS A 23 -4.79 -3.56 -37.46
CA HIS A 23 -3.91 -4.09 -36.42
C HIS A 23 -4.37 -3.57 -35.06
N ASP A 24 -4.77 -4.50 -34.20
CA ASP A 24 -5.24 -4.27 -32.83
C ASP A 24 -6.30 -3.16 -32.69
N PRO A 25 -7.51 -3.36 -33.24
CA PRO A 25 -8.49 -2.30 -33.37
C PRO A 25 -9.06 -1.90 -32.02
N VAL A 26 -9.22 -0.59 -31.82
CA VAL A 26 -9.87 -0.04 -30.63
C VAL A 26 -11.24 0.52 -30.99
N LEU A 27 -12.28 -0.07 -30.37
CA LEU A 27 -13.68 0.20 -30.68
C LEU A 27 -14.44 0.70 -29.45
N ARG A 28 -15.56 1.38 -29.70
CA ARG A 28 -16.48 1.78 -28.63
C ARG A 28 -17.40 0.61 -28.27
N ILE A 29 -17.79 0.54 -27.00
CA ILE A 29 -18.83 -0.40 -26.56
C ILE A 29 -20.10 -0.17 -27.38
N GLY A 30 -20.69 -1.26 -27.88
CA GLY A 30 -21.86 -1.24 -28.77
C GLY A 30 -21.51 -1.16 -30.25
N SER A 31 -20.25 -0.92 -30.62
CA SER A 31 -19.81 -0.98 -32.02
C SER A 31 -19.91 -2.41 -32.57
N SER A 32 -19.90 -2.49 -33.91
CA SER A 32 -19.80 -3.76 -34.63
C SER A 32 -18.44 -3.85 -35.33
N LEU A 33 -17.93 -5.06 -35.47
CA LEU A 33 -16.66 -5.36 -36.12
C LEU A 33 -16.88 -6.47 -37.14
N THR A 34 -16.32 -6.30 -38.33
CA THR A 34 -16.21 -7.37 -39.32
C THR A 34 -14.73 -7.70 -39.52
N ALA A 35 -14.39 -8.97 -39.38
CA ALA A 35 -13.07 -9.52 -39.66
C ALA A 35 -13.19 -10.53 -40.79
N SER A 36 -12.16 -10.67 -41.63
CA SER A 36 -12.09 -11.78 -42.58
C SER A 36 -10.74 -12.49 -42.52
N CYS A 37 -10.81 -13.81 -42.65
CA CYS A 37 -9.69 -14.72 -42.66
C CYS A 37 -9.59 -15.29 -44.07
N THR A 38 -8.54 -14.91 -44.79
CA THR A 38 -8.29 -15.31 -46.18
C THR A 38 -7.18 -16.34 -46.20
N LEU A 39 -7.48 -17.51 -46.76
CA LEU A 39 -6.55 -18.61 -46.94
C LEU A 39 -5.71 -18.41 -48.20
N SER A 40 -4.46 -18.90 -48.17
CA SER A 40 -3.68 -19.06 -49.39
C SER A 40 -4.25 -20.20 -50.23
N PRO A 41 -4.37 -20.05 -51.57
CA PRO A 41 -4.85 -21.13 -52.45
C PRO A 41 -4.05 -22.43 -52.34
N GLU A 42 -2.77 -22.37 -51.92
CA GLU A 42 -1.92 -23.56 -51.77
C GLU A 42 -2.30 -24.47 -50.59
N LEU A 43 -3.15 -24.00 -49.66
CA LEU A 43 -3.55 -24.78 -48.49
C LEU A 43 -4.60 -25.86 -48.80
N GLY A 44 -5.32 -25.76 -49.93
CA GLY A 44 -6.38 -26.70 -50.28
C GLY A 44 -7.55 -26.76 -49.27
N LEU A 45 -7.64 -25.78 -48.37
CA LEU A 45 -8.67 -25.67 -47.35
C LEU A 45 -9.85 -24.83 -47.88
N HIS A 46 -11.08 -25.24 -47.57
CA HIS A 46 -12.27 -24.50 -47.95
C HIS A 46 -12.74 -23.59 -46.80
N ALA A 47 -13.02 -22.31 -47.06
CA ALA A 47 -13.39 -21.32 -46.05
C ALA A 47 -14.59 -21.74 -45.19
N GLY A 48 -15.51 -22.52 -45.74
CA GLY A 48 -16.67 -23.05 -45.01
C GLY A 48 -16.36 -24.05 -43.89
N THR A 49 -15.13 -24.58 -43.81
CA THR A 49 -14.71 -25.49 -42.71
C THR A 49 -14.00 -24.75 -41.58
N LEU A 50 -13.70 -23.45 -41.75
CA LEU A 50 -13.07 -22.63 -40.74
C LEU A 50 -14.06 -22.24 -39.64
N TYR A 51 -13.54 -21.90 -38.47
CA TYR A 51 -14.34 -21.34 -37.39
C TYR A 51 -13.59 -20.24 -36.65
N TRP A 52 -14.34 -19.39 -35.95
CA TRP A 52 -13.81 -18.29 -35.17
C TRP A 52 -14.03 -18.49 -33.68
N THR A 53 -13.07 -18.05 -32.88
CA THR A 53 -13.20 -17.97 -31.43
C THR A 53 -12.96 -16.55 -30.94
N LEU A 54 -13.69 -16.15 -29.89
CA LEU A 54 -13.44 -14.93 -29.13
C LEU A 54 -13.11 -15.32 -27.70
N ASN A 55 -11.90 -14.96 -27.23
CA ASN A 55 -11.41 -15.34 -25.90
C ASN A 55 -11.50 -16.86 -25.62
N GLY A 56 -11.24 -17.68 -26.64
CA GLY A 56 -11.30 -19.14 -26.58
C GLY A 56 -12.70 -19.75 -26.69
N MET A 57 -13.76 -18.94 -26.75
CA MET A 57 -15.13 -19.43 -26.96
C MET A 57 -15.48 -19.42 -28.45
N SER A 58 -16.00 -20.54 -28.96
CA SER A 58 -16.45 -20.65 -30.35
C SER A 58 -17.63 -19.73 -30.63
N LEU A 59 -17.55 -18.97 -31.72
CA LEU A 59 -18.60 -18.06 -32.17
C LEU A 59 -19.67 -18.84 -32.95
N PRO A 60 -20.96 -18.49 -32.85
CA PRO A 60 -22.02 -19.21 -33.53
C PRO A 60 -21.95 -18.99 -35.05
N GLY A 61 -22.28 -20.02 -35.82
CA GLY A 61 -22.24 -19.96 -37.30
C GLY A 61 -23.13 -18.87 -37.91
N SER A 62 -24.15 -18.40 -37.19
CA SER A 62 -24.98 -17.25 -37.62
C SER A 62 -24.22 -15.92 -37.72
N THR A 63 -23.03 -15.83 -37.13
CA THR A 63 -22.15 -14.65 -37.23
C THR A 63 -21.23 -14.70 -38.44
N TYR A 64 -21.20 -15.82 -39.16
CA TYR A 64 -20.27 -16.05 -40.26
C TYR A 64 -20.90 -15.70 -41.61
N SER A 65 -20.07 -15.24 -42.54
CA SER A 65 -20.40 -15.11 -43.96
C SER A 65 -19.24 -15.62 -44.80
N VAL A 66 -19.52 -16.61 -45.66
CA VAL A 66 -18.55 -17.09 -46.64
C VAL A 66 -18.54 -16.09 -47.79
N VAL A 67 -17.45 -15.31 -47.90
CA VAL A 67 -17.32 -14.23 -48.90
C VAL A 67 -16.81 -14.80 -50.23
N SER A 68 -15.91 -15.77 -50.17
CA SER A 68 -15.37 -16.51 -51.29
C SER A 68 -14.99 -17.94 -50.83
N PRO A 69 -14.63 -18.87 -51.75
CA PRO A 69 -14.17 -20.21 -51.37
C PRO A 69 -12.99 -20.22 -50.39
N ASP A 70 -12.18 -19.15 -50.38
CA ASP A 70 -10.96 -19.02 -49.59
C ASP A 70 -11.09 -18.01 -48.43
N THR A 71 -12.23 -17.29 -48.33
CA THR A 71 -12.41 -16.23 -47.33
C THR A 71 -13.65 -16.42 -46.48
N LEU A 72 -13.42 -16.64 -45.17
CA LEU A 72 -14.48 -16.64 -44.15
C LEU A 72 -14.48 -15.30 -43.40
N SER A 73 -15.63 -14.63 -43.37
CA SER A 73 -15.82 -13.43 -42.57
C SER A 73 -16.68 -13.70 -41.34
N VAL A 74 -16.42 -12.96 -40.27
CA VAL A 74 -17.21 -12.93 -39.05
C VAL A 74 -17.64 -11.50 -38.74
N THR A 75 -18.92 -11.30 -38.43
CA THR A 75 -19.47 -10.01 -37.98
C THR A 75 -19.92 -10.10 -36.53
N LEU A 76 -19.20 -9.41 -35.65
CA LEU A 76 -19.55 -9.24 -34.26
C LEU A 76 -20.36 -7.95 -34.11
N ARG A 77 -21.55 -8.04 -33.53
CA ARG A 77 -22.45 -6.89 -33.31
C ARG A 77 -22.57 -6.59 -31.83
N ASN A 78 -22.75 -5.32 -31.49
CA ASN A 78 -22.99 -4.86 -30.12
C ASN A 78 -21.93 -5.37 -29.12
N LEU A 79 -20.65 -5.12 -29.44
CA LEU A 79 -19.52 -5.59 -28.64
C LEU A 79 -19.56 -5.03 -27.21
N SER A 80 -19.35 -5.91 -26.23
CA SER A 80 -19.17 -5.55 -24.82
C SER A 80 -17.76 -5.01 -24.57
N GLY A 81 -17.57 -4.31 -23.44
CA GLY A 81 -16.24 -3.84 -23.03
C GLY A 81 -15.27 -5.01 -22.80
N SER A 82 -14.01 -4.79 -23.16
CA SER A 82 -12.99 -5.84 -23.09
C SER A 82 -12.73 -6.31 -21.67
N ARG A 83 -12.57 -7.62 -21.53
CA ARG A 83 -12.44 -8.27 -20.20
C ARG A 83 -11.00 -8.34 -19.73
N GLN A 84 -10.06 -8.25 -20.67
CA GLN A 84 -8.64 -8.45 -20.43
C GLN A 84 -7.89 -7.16 -20.71
N GLN A 85 -6.91 -6.83 -19.86
CA GLN A 85 -6.06 -5.66 -20.08
C GLN A 85 -5.14 -5.82 -21.30
N SER A 86 -4.86 -7.05 -21.72
CA SER A 86 -4.09 -7.40 -22.92
C SER A 86 -4.92 -7.36 -24.21
N GLY A 87 -6.21 -7.02 -24.14
CA GLY A 87 -7.15 -7.12 -25.25
C GLY A 87 -7.85 -8.48 -25.30
N ASP A 88 -8.99 -8.52 -25.98
CA ASP A 88 -9.74 -9.75 -26.27
C ASP A 88 -9.20 -10.43 -27.52
N ASN A 89 -9.01 -11.74 -27.50
CA ASN A 89 -8.38 -12.48 -28.59
C ASN A 89 -9.44 -12.96 -29.59
N LEU A 90 -9.47 -12.38 -30.78
CA LEU A 90 -10.26 -12.87 -31.91
C LEU A 90 -9.38 -13.72 -32.81
N VAL A 91 -9.71 -15.01 -32.96
CA VAL A 91 -8.84 -16.00 -33.60
C VAL A 91 -9.61 -16.83 -34.61
N CYS A 92 -9.05 -16.98 -35.81
CA CYS A 92 -9.50 -17.84 -36.89
C CYS A 92 -8.76 -19.19 -36.80
N HIS A 93 -9.52 -20.29 -36.88
CA HIS A 93 -9.01 -21.65 -36.76
C HIS A 93 -9.37 -22.49 -37.98
N ALA A 94 -8.50 -23.45 -38.31
CA ALA A 94 -8.80 -24.53 -39.24
C ALA A 94 -9.70 -25.59 -38.57
N ALA A 95 -10.33 -26.45 -39.38
CA ALA A 95 -11.26 -27.49 -38.90
C ALA A 95 -10.62 -28.48 -37.92
N ASP A 96 -9.30 -28.65 -37.98
CA ASP A 96 -8.50 -29.53 -37.11
C ASP A 96 -8.04 -28.84 -35.81
N GLY A 97 -8.38 -27.57 -35.62
CA GLY A 97 -8.09 -26.79 -34.42
C GLY A 97 -6.79 -25.98 -34.47
N HIS A 98 -6.04 -25.99 -35.58
CA HIS A 98 -4.86 -25.14 -35.71
C HIS A 98 -5.25 -23.66 -35.86
N VAL A 99 -4.50 -22.80 -35.16
CA VAL A 99 -4.64 -21.34 -35.26
C VAL A 99 -4.06 -20.87 -36.59
N LEU A 100 -4.90 -20.23 -37.41
CA LEU A 100 -4.50 -19.69 -38.71
C LEU A 100 -4.08 -18.23 -38.60
N ALA A 101 -4.87 -17.43 -37.87
CA ALA A 101 -4.56 -16.03 -37.61
C ALA A 101 -5.34 -15.52 -36.38
N GLY A 102 -4.87 -14.43 -35.79
CA GLY A 102 -5.59 -13.76 -34.70
C GLY A 102 -5.16 -12.32 -34.49
N SER A 103 -5.99 -11.55 -33.79
CA SER A 103 -5.70 -10.17 -33.40
C SER A 103 -6.33 -9.84 -32.04
N CYS A 104 -5.73 -8.87 -31.35
CA CYS A 104 -6.22 -8.37 -30.06
C CYS A 104 -7.20 -7.21 -30.28
N LEU A 105 -8.45 -7.42 -29.90
CA LEU A 105 -9.50 -6.42 -29.90
C LEU A 105 -9.52 -5.63 -28.59
N TYR A 106 -9.68 -4.32 -28.66
CA TYR A 106 -9.88 -3.48 -27.48
C TYR A 106 -11.21 -2.75 -27.58
N VAL A 107 -12.19 -3.11 -26.76
CA VAL A 107 -13.51 -2.48 -26.75
C VAL A 107 -13.68 -1.71 -25.46
N GLY A 108 -13.97 -0.42 -25.55
CA GLY A 108 -14.07 0.41 -24.37
C GLY A 108 -14.86 1.70 -24.54
N ARG A 109 -14.58 2.65 -23.65
CA ARG A 109 -15.19 3.98 -23.64
C ARG A 109 -14.09 5.05 -23.68
N PRO A 110 -14.35 6.21 -24.29
CA PRO A 110 -13.51 7.38 -24.07
C PRO A 110 -13.48 7.71 -22.57
N PRO A 111 -12.39 8.31 -22.07
CA PRO A 111 -12.30 8.69 -20.67
C PRO A 111 -13.31 9.81 -20.38
N GLU A 112 -13.89 9.76 -19.19
CA GLU A 112 -14.68 10.87 -18.66
C GLU A 112 -13.80 11.85 -17.89
N LYS A 113 -14.28 13.08 -17.76
CA LYS A 113 -13.62 14.18 -17.05
C LYS A 113 -13.18 13.75 -15.64
N PRO A 114 -11.87 13.77 -15.32
CA PRO A 114 -11.39 13.50 -13.97
C PRO A 114 -11.95 14.51 -12.96
N VAL A 115 -12.19 14.07 -11.73
CA VAL A 115 -12.82 14.84 -10.65
C VAL A 115 -12.01 14.75 -9.36
N ASN A 116 -12.36 15.56 -8.36
CA ASN A 116 -11.75 15.55 -7.02
C ASN A 116 -10.22 15.77 -7.03
N LEU A 117 -9.74 16.63 -7.93
CA LEU A 117 -8.33 17.03 -7.93
C LEU A 117 -8.04 17.83 -6.67
N THR A 118 -7.19 17.27 -5.82
CA THR A 118 -6.74 17.89 -4.56
C THR A 118 -5.23 17.78 -4.47
N CYS A 119 -4.60 18.81 -3.92
CA CYS A 119 -3.15 18.84 -3.75
C CYS A 119 -2.78 19.21 -2.32
N LEU A 120 -1.61 18.76 -1.91
CA LEU A 120 -1.02 18.92 -0.59
C LEU A 120 0.46 19.22 -0.77
N SER A 121 0.97 20.25 -0.12
CA SER A 121 2.40 20.52 -0.06
C SER A 121 2.93 20.15 1.31
N HIS A 122 3.90 19.25 1.34
CA HIS A 122 4.58 18.94 2.57
C HIS A 122 5.71 19.95 2.78
N ASN A 123 5.68 20.67 3.90
CA ASN A 123 6.77 21.54 4.31
C ASN A 123 7.13 22.64 3.26
N THR A 124 6.20 23.03 2.39
CA THR A 124 6.39 23.95 1.23
C THR A 124 7.45 23.55 0.21
N LYS A 125 7.93 22.30 0.26
CA LYS A 125 9.06 21.82 -0.56
C LYS A 125 8.59 21.03 -1.78
N ASP A 126 7.45 20.36 -1.65
CA ASP A 126 6.89 19.49 -2.66
C ASP A 126 5.41 19.78 -2.93
N LEU A 127 4.84 19.09 -3.92
CA LEU A 127 3.40 19.10 -4.17
C LEU A 127 2.95 17.69 -4.56
N SER A 128 2.08 17.13 -3.73
CA SER A 128 1.42 15.84 -3.95
C SER A 128 -0.02 16.08 -4.34
N CYS A 129 -0.42 15.68 -5.54
CA CYS A 129 -1.78 15.82 -6.02
C CYS A 129 -2.44 14.46 -6.23
N LYS A 130 -3.74 14.38 -5.97
CA LYS A 130 -4.57 13.18 -6.14
C LYS A 130 -5.88 13.55 -6.82
N TRP A 131 -6.40 12.66 -7.64
CA TRP A 131 -7.68 12.82 -8.33
C TRP A 131 -8.43 11.48 -8.37
N SER A 132 -9.68 11.53 -8.83
CA SER A 132 -10.49 10.36 -9.14
C SER A 132 -10.83 10.34 -10.63
N PRO A 133 -10.92 9.17 -11.27
CA PRO A 133 -11.53 9.04 -12.59
C PRO A 133 -12.94 9.63 -12.63
N GLY A 134 -13.35 10.16 -13.78
CA GLY A 134 -14.73 10.56 -14.01
C GLY A 134 -15.67 9.36 -14.15
N GLY A 135 -16.96 9.59 -13.87
CA GLY A 135 -18.03 8.61 -14.09
C GLY A 135 -17.82 7.30 -13.34
N ARG A 136 -17.95 6.18 -14.06
CA ARG A 136 -17.72 4.83 -13.50
C ARG A 136 -16.25 4.44 -13.38
N GLY A 137 -15.33 5.29 -13.86
CA GLY A 137 -13.88 5.11 -13.80
C GLY A 137 -13.28 4.01 -14.69
N GLU A 138 -14.07 3.02 -15.11
CA GLU A 138 -13.62 1.94 -16.00
C GLU A 138 -13.90 2.25 -17.47
N THR A 139 -12.84 2.43 -18.25
CA THR A 139 -12.91 2.63 -19.70
C THR A 139 -12.75 1.34 -20.49
N HIS A 140 -12.38 0.22 -19.85
CA HIS A 140 -12.05 -1.09 -20.47
C HIS A 140 -10.86 -1.04 -21.45
N VAL A 141 -10.21 0.11 -21.60
CA VAL A 141 -9.02 0.32 -22.43
C VAL A 141 -7.98 1.11 -21.66
N ARG A 142 -6.71 0.86 -21.93
CA ARG A 142 -5.61 1.51 -21.21
C ARG A 142 -5.73 3.03 -21.34
N THR A 143 -6.00 3.69 -20.21
CA THR A 143 -6.15 5.15 -20.12
C THR A 143 -4.96 5.72 -19.38
N LYS A 144 -4.29 6.70 -19.99
CA LYS A 144 -3.21 7.47 -19.40
C LYS A 144 -3.81 8.72 -18.75
N TYR A 145 -3.45 8.97 -17.51
CA TYR A 145 -3.76 10.22 -16.82
C TYR A 145 -2.47 10.99 -16.69
N THR A 146 -2.48 12.27 -17.06
CA THR A 146 -1.32 13.16 -17.00
C THR A 146 -1.71 14.39 -16.19
N LEU A 147 -1.03 14.63 -15.08
CA LEU A 147 -1.20 15.87 -14.33
C LEU A 147 -0.34 16.95 -14.99
N LYS A 148 -0.97 18.07 -15.33
CA LYS A 148 -0.37 19.22 -15.98
C LYS A 148 -0.48 20.44 -15.08
N TYR A 149 0.56 21.26 -15.11
CA TYR A 149 0.62 22.46 -14.28
C TYR A 149 1.45 23.56 -14.94
N LYS A 150 1.10 24.80 -14.62
CA LYS A 150 1.88 26.00 -14.98
C LYS A 150 1.66 27.08 -13.92
N LEU A 151 2.55 28.07 -13.86
CA LEU A 151 2.25 29.27 -13.10
C LEU A 151 1.16 30.06 -13.84
N ARG A 152 0.21 30.64 -13.11
CA ARG A 152 -0.98 31.27 -13.70
C ARG A 152 -0.63 32.39 -14.69
N TRP A 153 0.37 33.20 -14.37
CA TRP A 153 0.67 34.43 -15.09
C TRP A 153 1.80 34.31 -16.12
N TYR A 154 2.70 33.36 -15.94
CA TYR A 154 3.89 33.17 -16.77
C TYR A 154 4.35 31.72 -16.71
N GLY A 155 5.29 31.33 -17.55
CA GLY A 155 5.85 29.98 -17.54
C GLY A 155 5.09 29.01 -18.45
N GLN A 156 5.80 27.94 -18.78
CA GLN A 156 5.32 26.92 -19.71
C GLN A 156 4.55 25.83 -18.98
N GLU A 157 3.66 25.17 -19.73
CA GLU A 157 3.00 23.94 -19.30
C GLU A 157 4.05 22.86 -19.01
N LYS A 158 3.94 22.25 -17.84
CA LYS A 158 4.77 21.13 -17.40
C LYS A 158 3.90 19.92 -17.15
N GLU A 159 4.40 18.76 -17.51
CA GLU A 159 3.81 17.48 -17.15
C GLU A 159 4.49 16.93 -15.89
N CYS A 160 3.72 16.30 -15.02
CA CYS A 160 4.25 15.59 -13.88
C CYS A 160 4.72 14.19 -14.32
N GLU A 161 6.02 13.93 -14.21
CA GLU A 161 6.66 12.70 -14.70
C GLU A 161 6.60 11.54 -13.69
N ILE A 162 6.48 11.84 -12.40
CA ILE A 162 6.54 10.84 -11.33
C ILE A 162 5.14 10.28 -11.06
N TYR A 163 4.79 9.26 -11.83
CA TYR A 163 3.63 8.41 -11.56
C TYR A 163 3.97 7.44 -10.45
N SER A 164 3.17 7.42 -9.40
CA SER A 164 3.27 6.36 -8.38
C SER A 164 2.73 5.06 -8.97
N ALA A 165 3.63 4.20 -9.45
CA ALA A 165 3.26 2.88 -9.96
C ALA A 165 2.60 2.03 -8.86
N GLY A 166 1.50 1.32 -9.19
CA GLY A 166 0.78 0.45 -8.26
C GLY A 166 -0.46 1.09 -7.64
N LYS A 167 -0.61 1.00 -6.29
CA LYS A 167 -1.81 1.42 -5.52
C LYS A 167 -2.19 2.91 -5.64
N GLN A 168 -1.39 3.73 -6.31
CA GLN A 168 -1.52 5.18 -6.40
C GLN A 168 -1.61 5.65 -7.87
N ARG A 169 -2.48 4.99 -8.65
CA ARG A 169 -2.67 5.23 -10.10
C ARG A 169 -3.24 6.63 -10.45
N TYR A 170 -3.81 7.32 -9.48
CA TYR A 170 -4.48 8.62 -9.65
C TYR A 170 -3.86 9.70 -8.78
N SER A 171 -2.53 9.67 -8.68
CA SER A 171 -1.76 10.67 -7.96
C SER A 171 -0.46 11.00 -8.68
N CYS A 172 0.03 12.21 -8.46
CA CYS A 172 1.33 12.65 -8.94
C CYS A 172 2.10 13.43 -7.89
N TYR A 173 3.42 13.32 -7.93
CA TYR A 173 4.34 13.94 -6.98
C TYR A 173 5.33 14.85 -7.71
N ILE A 174 5.37 16.12 -7.30
CA ILE A 174 6.28 17.15 -7.82
C ILE A 174 7.30 17.46 -6.71
N PRO A 175 8.56 17.03 -6.85
CA PRO A 175 9.49 16.96 -5.71
C PRO A 175 10.15 18.28 -5.31
N ARG A 176 10.27 19.25 -6.22
CA ARG A 176 11.06 20.49 -6.02
C ARG A 176 10.78 21.55 -7.08
N ASN A 177 11.44 22.70 -6.95
CA ASN A 177 11.40 23.84 -7.88
C ASN A 177 10.00 24.45 -8.04
N LEU A 178 9.27 24.48 -6.92
CA LEU A 178 7.97 25.14 -6.82
C LEU A 178 8.18 26.61 -6.45
N ALA A 179 7.43 27.50 -7.10
CA ALA A 179 7.41 28.90 -6.77
C ALA A 179 6.38 29.15 -5.67
N LEU A 180 6.78 29.87 -4.63
CA LEU A 180 5.87 30.37 -3.59
C LEU A 180 5.33 31.74 -4.02
N PHE A 181 4.21 32.16 -3.42
CA PHE A 181 3.57 33.47 -3.64
C PHE A 181 3.03 33.70 -5.06
N THR A 182 3.07 32.69 -5.92
CA THR A 182 2.54 32.74 -7.27
C THR A 182 1.60 31.55 -7.46
N PRO A 183 0.31 31.77 -7.76
CA PRO A 183 -0.63 30.69 -7.93
C PRO A 183 -0.30 29.85 -9.17
N TYR A 184 -0.43 28.54 -9.01
CA TYR A 184 -0.41 27.55 -10.08
C TYR A 184 -1.81 27.32 -10.63
N GLU A 185 -1.90 27.04 -11.93
CA GLU A 185 -3.02 26.36 -12.56
C GLU A 185 -2.66 24.90 -12.75
N ILE A 186 -3.49 23.99 -12.22
CA ILE A 186 -3.25 22.54 -12.22
C ILE A 186 -4.49 21.83 -12.73
N TRP A 187 -4.31 20.88 -13.64
CA TRP A 187 -5.39 20.05 -14.17
C TRP A 187 -4.87 18.66 -14.54
N VAL A 188 -5.79 17.73 -14.79
CA VAL A 188 -5.48 16.36 -15.20
C VAL A 188 -6.10 16.11 -16.57
N GLU A 189 -5.29 15.61 -17.49
CA GLU A 189 -5.71 15.11 -18.79
C GLU A 189 -5.79 13.58 -18.76
N ALA A 190 -6.96 13.03 -19.05
CA ALA A 190 -7.17 11.61 -19.24
C ALA A 190 -7.30 11.32 -20.74
N ALA A 191 -6.45 10.46 -21.28
CA ALA A 191 -6.43 10.13 -22.71
C ALA A 191 -6.32 8.62 -22.95
N ASN A 192 -7.09 8.14 -23.92
CA ASN A 192 -6.96 6.80 -24.49
C ASN A 192 -7.21 6.88 -26.01
N GLN A 193 -7.14 5.73 -26.71
CA GLN A 193 -7.29 5.71 -28.17
C GLN A 193 -8.71 6.10 -28.67
N LEU A 194 -9.70 6.16 -27.77
CA LEU A 194 -11.08 6.51 -28.10
C LEU A 194 -11.40 8.00 -27.85
N GLY A 195 -10.52 8.73 -27.16
CA GLY A 195 -10.67 10.16 -26.90
C GLY A 195 -9.87 10.65 -25.68
N ALA A 196 -10.05 11.93 -25.37
CA ALA A 196 -9.45 12.59 -24.23
C ALA A 196 -10.47 13.46 -23.47
N ALA A 197 -10.26 13.64 -22.17
CA ALA A 197 -11.04 14.52 -21.32
C ALA A 197 -10.14 15.18 -20.26
N THR A 198 -10.42 16.45 -19.95
CA THR A 198 -9.65 17.24 -18.99
C THR A 198 -10.48 17.60 -17.77
N SER A 199 -9.86 17.59 -16.58
CA SER A 199 -10.48 18.06 -15.35
C SER A 199 -10.72 19.57 -15.40
N ASP A 200 -11.47 20.08 -14.41
CA ASP A 200 -11.45 21.51 -14.15
C ASP A 200 -10.03 21.96 -13.77
N ILE A 201 -9.71 23.21 -14.11
CA ILE A 201 -8.46 23.84 -13.72
C ILE A 201 -8.59 24.27 -12.26
N THR A 202 -7.76 23.70 -11.41
CA THR A 202 -7.63 24.10 -10.00
C THR A 202 -6.54 25.16 -9.90
N THR A 203 -6.89 26.32 -9.33
CA THR A 203 -5.89 27.35 -9.01
C THR A 203 -5.51 27.27 -7.53
N LEU A 204 -4.22 27.14 -7.22
CA LEU A 204 -3.72 27.15 -5.85
C LEU A 204 -2.34 27.78 -5.75
N ASP A 205 -2.08 28.50 -4.65
CA ASP A 205 -0.72 28.77 -4.20
C ASP A 205 -0.26 27.57 -3.36
N ILE A 206 1.03 27.25 -3.40
CA ILE A 206 1.62 26.20 -2.56
C ILE A 206 1.34 26.47 -1.07
N LEU A 207 1.36 27.75 -0.68
CA LEU A 207 1.10 28.21 0.69
C LEU A 207 -0.34 27.95 1.15
N ASP A 208 -1.30 27.78 0.23
CA ASP A 208 -2.70 27.50 0.55
C ASP A 208 -2.97 26.02 0.90
N VAL A 209 -2.03 25.12 0.60
CA VAL A 209 -2.21 23.67 0.70
C VAL A 209 -1.12 23.01 1.56
N VAL A 210 -0.53 23.76 2.48
CA VAL A 210 0.60 23.29 3.30
C VAL A 210 0.13 22.36 4.41
N THR A 211 0.82 21.24 4.56
CA THR A 211 0.86 20.44 5.80
C THR A 211 2.30 20.32 6.26
N THR A 212 2.49 19.85 7.49
CA THR A 212 3.82 19.53 8.03
C THR A 212 3.87 18.12 8.58
N ASP A 213 5.08 17.69 8.96
CA ASP A 213 5.26 16.53 9.81
C ASP A 213 4.51 16.70 11.14
N PRO A 214 4.05 15.59 11.76
CA PRO A 214 3.53 15.62 13.12
C PRO A 214 4.59 16.09 14.11
N PRO A 215 4.21 16.68 15.26
CA PRO A 215 5.15 17.05 16.32
C PRO A 215 5.99 15.85 16.77
N ALA A 216 7.30 16.06 16.86
CA ALA A 216 8.25 15.04 17.29
C ALA A 216 8.45 15.08 18.82
N ASN A 217 9.07 14.03 19.38
CA ASN A 217 9.47 13.97 20.79
C ASN A 217 8.34 14.28 21.78
N VAL A 218 7.14 13.74 21.53
CA VAL A 218 6.03 13.88 22.46
C VAL A 218 6.35 13.11 23.76
N GLN A 219 6.39 13.82 24.86
CA GLN A 219 6.68 13.31 26.20
C GLN A 219 5.53 13.65 27.13
N VAL A 220 5.12 12.67 27.94
CA VAL A 220 4.12 12.87 29.00
C VAL A 220 4.77 12.56 30.33
N SER A 221 4.61 13.46 31.29
CA SER A 221 5.26 13.38 32.61
C SER A 221 4.30 13.85 33.71
N ARG A 222 4.51 13.35 34.93
CA ARG A 222 3.73 13.75 36.11
C ARG A 222 4.08 15.17 36.54
N VAL A 223 3.12 15.84 37.17
CA VAL A 223 3.33 17.17 37.79
C VAL A 223 3.48 16.99 39.28
N GLY A 224 4.69 16.63 39.73
CA GLY A 224 4.91 16.24 41.12
C GLY A 224 4.00 15.09 41.53
N ASP A 225 3.32 15.26 42.67
CA ASP A 225 2.37 14.28 43.23
C ASP A 225 0.89 14.60 42.91
N LEU A 226 0.62 15.53 41.98
CA LEU A 226 -0.74 15.87 41.57
C LEU A 226 -1.39 14.69 40.83
N GLU A 227 -2.41 14.10 41.44
CA GLU A 227 -3.09 12.89 41.00
C GLU A 227 -4.03 13.07 39.79
N ASP A 228 -4.37 14.32 39.47
CA ASP A 228 -5.33 14.66 38.41
C ASP A 228 -4.66 15.34 37.21
N GLN A 229 -3.33 15.41 37.19
CA GLN A 229 -2.58 16.23 36.23
C GLN A 229 -1.39 15.53 35.58
N LEU A 230 -1.23 15.77 34.28
CA LEU A 230 -0.06 15.38 33.48
C LEU A 230 0.44 16.57 32.66
N THR A 231 1.75 16.69 32.51
CA THR A 231 2.37 17.64 31.57
C THR A 231 2.79 16.92 30.30
N VAL A 232 2.32 17.45 29.17
CA VAL A 232 2.67 17.03 27.81
C VAL A 232 3.66 18.04 27.24
N ARG A 233 4.77 17.58 26.65
CA ARG A 233 5.76 18.40 25.95
C ARG A 233 6.07 17.79 24.59
N TRP A 234 6.36 18.63 23.59
CA TRP A 234 6.70 18.18 22.24
C TRP A 234 7.70 19.13 21.57
N ALA A 235 8.32 18.67 20.50
CA ALA A 235 9.14 19.49 19.62
C ALA A 235 8.30 20.01 18.45
N SER A 236 8.39 21.32 18.20
CA SER A 236 7.85 21.93 16.98
C SER A 236 8.60 21.43 15.75
N PRO A 237 7.90 21.01 14.67
CA PRO A 237 8.51 20.76 13.37
C PRO A 237 9.44 21.93 12.95
N PRO A 238 10.64 21.66 12.42
CA PRO A 238 11.60 22.71 12.04
C PRO A 238 11.00 23.78 11.12
N GLU A 239 10.14 23.37 10.20
CA GLU A 239 9.48 24.23 9.21
C GLU A 239 8.52 25.24 9.83
N LEU A 240 7.91 24.92 10.98
CA LEU A 240 7.03 25.84 11.70
C LEU A 240 7.80 26.89 12.53
N LYS A 241 9.14 26.84 12.53
CA LYS A 241 9.98 27.88 13.14
C LYS A 241 10.39 28.95 12.14
N ASP A 242 10.06 28.78 10.86
CA ASP A 242 10.27 29.79 9.84
C ASP A 242 9.33 30.98 10.08
N ILE A 243 9.76 32.20 9.70
CA ILE A 243 8.97 33.43 9.81
C ILE A 243 7.66 33.37 9.02
N LEU A 244 7.57 32.44 8.07
CA LEU A 244 6.40 32.23 7.23
C LEU A 244 5.20 31.62 7.99
N PHE A 245 5.40 30.94 9.12
CA PHE A 245 4.32 30.18 9.77
C PHE A 245 4.16 30.51 11.25
N GLN A 246 2.92 30.41 11.72
CA GLN A 246 2.59 30.20 13.12
C GLN A 246 2.06 28.78 13.29
N ALA A 247 2.23 28.19 14.47
CA ALA A 247 1.70 26.86 14.75
C ALA A 247 0.49 26.95 15.69
N LYS A 248 -0.55 26.17 15.37
CA LYS A 248 -1.54 25.74 16.36
C LYS A 248 -1.37 24.25 16.63
N TYR A 249 -1.53 23.84 17.87
CA TYR A 249 -1.48 22.45 18.27
C TYR A 249 -2.82 21.98 18.79
N GLN A 250 -3.11 20.70 18.53
CA GLN A 250 -4.23 19.98 19.09
C GLN A 250 -3.70 18.74 19.80
N ILE A 251 -4.22 18.47 20.99
CA ILE A 251 -3.87 17.29 21.77
C ILE A 251 -5.09 16.39 21.84
N ARG A 252 -4.89 15.08 21.69
CA ARG A 252 -5.91 14.10 22.06
C ARG A 252 -5.35 13.12 23.06
N TYR A 253 -6.18 12.70 24.01
CA TYR A 253 -5.81 11.72 25.01
C TYR A 253 -6.93 10.74 25.29
N ARG A 254 -6.56 9.51 25.65
CA ARG A 254 -7.50 8.46 26.03
C ARG A 254 -6.91 7.58 27.11
N LEU A 255 -7.78 6.82 27.75
CA LEU A 255 -7.41 5.75 28.67
C LEU A 255 -6.91 4.53 27.87
N GLU A 256 -6.07 3.70 28.47
CA GLU A 256 -5.59 2.46 27.84
C GLU A 256 -6.75 1.60 27.30
N ASP A 257 -7.76 1.36 28.16
CA ASP A 257 -8.91 0.50 27.86
C ASP A 257 -10.04 1.20 27.09
N SER A 258 -9.92 2.50 26.81
CA SER A 258 -10.94 3.25 26.07
C SER A 258 -10.57 3.38 24.60
N THR A 259 -11.56 3.27 23.71
CA THR A 259 -11.43 3.63 22.30
C THR A 259 -11.75 5.11 22.03
N GLU A 260 -12.37 5.79 22.99
CA GLU A 260 -12.78 7.19 22.86
C GLU A 260 -11.65 8.16 23.20
N TRP A 261 -11.40 9.11 22.30
CA TRP A 261 -10.43 10.18 22.47
C TRP A 261 -11.09 11.44 23.00
N LYS A 262 -10.53 12.01 24.07
CA LYS A 262 -10.80 13.38 24.49
C LYS A 262 -9.86 14.33 23.78
N VAL A 263 -10.34 15.50 23.37
CA VAL A 263 -9.59 16.46 22.55
C VAL A 263 -9.44 17.79 23.28
N VAL A 264 -8.26 18.39 23.16
CA VAL A 264 -7.94 19.77 23.53
C VAL A 264 -7.65 20.51 22.24
N ASP A 265 -8.60 21.33 21.81
CA ASP A 265 -8.68 21.82 20.42
C ASP A 265 -7.65 22.89 20.04
N ASP A 266 -7.35 23.84 20.94
CA ASP A 266 -6.43 24.94 20.64
C ASP A 266 -5.45 25.15 21.79
N VAL A 267 -4.21 24.74 21.56
CA VAL A 267 -3.09 24.95 22.49
C VAL A 267 -2.21 26.13 22.04
N GLY A 268 -2.65 26.88 21.03
CA GLY A 268 -1.90 28.00 20.45
C GLY A 268 -0.54 27.56 19.92
N ASN A 269 0.44 28.48 19.96
CA ASN A 269 1.83 28.23 19.56
C ASN A 269 2.72 27.81 20.75
N GLN A 270 2.20 26.94 21.63
CA GLN A 270 2.97 26.40 22.75
C GLN A 270 3.55 25.03 22.40
N THR A 271 4.64 24.65 23.07
CA THR A 271 5.27 23.32 22.95
C THR A 271 5.09 22.47 24.20
N SER A 272 4.23 22.92 25.11
CA SER A 272 3.87 22.20 26.32
C SER A 272 2.45 22.55 26.78
N CYS A 273 1.75 21.59 27.37
CA CYS A 273 0.41 21.78 27.93
C CYS A 273 0.23 20.92 29.19
N ARG A 274 -0.52 21.45 30.17
CA ARG A 274 -0.95 20.67 31.33
C ARG A 274 -2.37 20.16 31.10
N LEU A 275 -2.53 18.84 31.13
CA LEU A 275 -3.82 18.19 31.17
C LEU A 275 -4.27 18.08 32.63
N ALA A 276 -5.49 18.51 32.94
CA ALA A 276 -6.08 18.48 34.27
C ALA A 276 -7.42 17.72 34.26
N GLY A 277 -7.96 17.39 35.44
CA GLY A 277 -9.20 16.62 35.57
C GLY A 277 -9.06 15.16 35.13
N LEU A 278 -7.85 14.60 35.26
CA LEU A 278 -7.56 13.20 35.01
C LEU A 278 -7.92 12.35 36.23
N ARG A 279 -8.10 11.04 36.03
CA ARG A 279 -8.37 10.11 37.13
C ARG A 279 -7.05 9.66 37.76
N PRO A 280 -6.95 9.61 39.09
CA PRO A 280 -5.79 9.09 39.81
C PRO A 280 -5.45 7.64 39.48
N GLY A 281 -4.17 7.30 39.42
CA GLY A 281 -3.67 5.93 39.25
C GLY A 281 -3.92 5.30 37.88
N ILE A 282 -4.22 6.08 36.85
CA ILE A 282 -4.61 5.58 35.52
C ILE A 282 -3.59 5.98 34.45
N VAL A 283 -3.33 5.06 33.50
CA VAL A 283 -2.48 5.29 32.32
C VAL A 283 -3.28 6.01 31.23
N TYR A 284 -2.71 7.09 30.71
CA TYR A 284 -3.23 7.85 29.57
C TYR A 284 -2.30 7.76 28.38
N PHE A 285 -2.88 7.50 27.20
CA PHE A 285 -2.20 7.65 25.91
C PHE A 285 -2.52 9.03 25.34
N VAL A 286 -1.50 9.74 24.87
CA VAL A 286 -1.58 11.10 24.38
C VAL A 286 -0.93 11.19 23.00
N GLN A 287 -1.57 11.93 22.10
CA GLN A 287 -1.03 12.29 20.80
C GLN A 287 -1.20 13.78 20.56
N VAL A 288 -0.28 14.35 19.79
CA VAL A 288 -0.29 15.76 19.42
C VAL A 288 -0.23 15.87 17.90
N ARG A 289 -0.94 16.83 17.32
CA ARG A 289 -0.78 17.23 15.92
C ARG A 289 -0.69 18.74 15.83
N CYS A 290 -0.25 19.25 14.69
CA CYS A 290 -0.08 20.68 14.44
C CYS A 290 -0.79 21.13 13.16
N ASN A 291 -1.09 22.42 13.09
CA ASN A 291 -1.60 23.09 11.91
C ASN A 291 -0.76 24.36 11.65
N PRO A 292 -0.18 24.53 10.44
CA PRO A 292 0.41 25.79 10.04
C PRO A 292 -0.68 26.84 9.85
N VAL A 293 -0.73 27.85 10.71
CA VAL A 293 -1.65 28.99 10.63
C VAL A 293 -0.87 30.29 10.43
N GLY A 294 -1.57 31.38 10.10
CA GLY A 294 -0.93 32.68 9.94
C GLY A 294 0.16 32.69 8.85
N ILE A 295 -0.04 31.89 7.80
CA ILE A 295 0.96 31.68 6.75
C ILE A 295 1.14 32.99 5.98
N TYR A 296 2.35 33.56 6.00
CA TYR A 296 2.62 34.81 5.28
C TYR A 296 2.31 34.65 3.79
N GLY A 297 1.46 35.52 3.23
CA GLY A 297 1.04 35.45 1.83
C GLY A 297 -0.17 34.55 1.55
N SER A 298 -0.67 33.77 2.52
CA SER A 298 -1.93 33.04 2.41
C SER A 298 -2.99 33.58 3.38
N ARG A 299 -4.26 33.51 2.97
CA ARG A 299 -5.42 33.81 3.83
C ARG A 299 -6.05 32.56 4.42
N LYS A 300 -5.56 31.37 4.05
CA LYS A 300 -6.10 30.09 4.49
C LYS A 300 -5.22 29.52 5.61
N PRO A 301 -5.81 28.89 6.64
CA PRO A 301 -5.04 28.00 7.48
C PRO A 301 -4.56 26.82 6.64
N GLY A 302 -3.41 26.27 7.00
CA GLY A 302 -2.94 25.04 6.43
C GLY A 302 -3.74 23.83 6.89
N ILE A 303 -3.25 22.68 6.46
CA ILE A 303 -3.84 21.38 6.70
C ILE A 303 -3.21 20.79 7.96
N TRP A 304 -4.05 20.20 8.81
CA TRP A 304 -3.58 19.51 10.00
C TRP A 304 -2.65 18.36 9.63
N SER A 305 -1.52 18.27 10.33
CA SER A 305 -0.64 17.10 10.25
C SER A 305 -1.33 15.85 10.79
N ASP A 306 -0.74 14.71 10.47
CA ASP A 306 -1.08 13.46 11.12
C ASP A 306 -0.88 13.54 12.64
N TRP A 307 -1.46 12.60 13.36
CA TRP A 307 -1.20 12.50 14.80
C TRP A 307 0.21 11.95 15.04
N SER A 308 0.91 12.51 16.03
CA SER A 308 2.19 11.99 16.49
C SER A 308 2.08 10.52 16.93
N HIS A 309 3.23 9.87 17.05
CA HIS A 309 3.29 8.61 17.79
C HIS A 309 2.73 8.79 19.22
N PRO A 310 1.99 7.81 19.76
CA PRO A 310 1.39 7.91 21.07
C PRO A 310 2.46 7.87 22.16
N ALA A 311 2.36 8.77 23.13
CA ALA A 311 3.13 8.76 24.36
C ALA A 311 2.22 8.41 25.54
N ALA A 312 2.75 7.79 26.58
CA ALA A 312 1.96 7.36 27.72
C ALA A 312 2.60 7.72 29.06
N ALA A 313 1.76 8.04 30.04
CA ALA A 313 2.13 8.18 31.44
C ALA A 313 0.92 7.86 32.33
N SER A 314 1.18 7.45 33.57
CA SER A 314 0.12 7.34 34.58
C SER A 314 0.12 8.50 35.55
N THR A 315 -1.07 8.89 35.97
CA THR A 315 -1.27 9.80 37.11
C THR A 315 -0.85 9.12 38.43
N PRO A 316 -0.38 9.89 39.43
CA PRO A 316 -0.22 9.39 40.80
C PRO A 316 -1.51 8.75 41.35
N SER A 317 -1.38 7.77 42.25
CA SER A 317 -2.51 7.21 42.99
C SER A 317 -2.64 7.85 44.38
N ASN A 318 -3.86 7.94 44.90
CA ASN A 318 -4.19 8.47 46.23
C ASN A 318 -3.87 7.51 47.40
N GLU A 319 -2.99 6.51 47.22
CA GLU A 319 -2.67 5.56 48.30
C GLU A 319 -1.69 6.14 49.33
N ARG A 320 -1.98 7.36 49.80
CA ARG A 320 -1.39 7.92 51.03
C ARG A 320 -2.47 8.68 51.80
N LEU A 321 -3.34 7.92 52.47
CA LEU A 321 -3.91 8.21 53.81
C LEU A 321 -4.87 7.09 54.24
N GLN A 322 -4.41 5.83 54.24
CA GLN A 322 -4.95 4.72 55.05
C GLN A 322 -4.05 3.47 54.95
N SER A 323 -2.81 3.61 55.41
CA SER A 323 -2.09 2.49 56.03
C SER A 323 -1.26 3.10 57.15
N GLY A 324 -1.62 2.77 58.39
CA GLY A 324 -0.68 2.90 59.48
C GLY A 324 0.63 2.21 59.13
N SER A 325 1.73 2.76 59.64
CA SER A 325 3.06 2.14 59.76
C SER A 325 3.31 0.93 58.84
N CYS A 326 4.00 1.17 57.73
CA CYS A 326 4.74 0.13 57.05
C CYS A 326 6.22 0.47 57.15
N ASP A 327 6.80 0.12 58.30
CA ASP A 327 8.17 -0.40 58.29
C ASP A 327 8.28 -1.41 57.14
N PRO A 328 9.22 -1.24 56.20
CA PRO A 328 9.37 -2.20 55.12
C PRO A 328 9.86 -3.52 55.71
N LYS A 329 8.99 -4.56 55.72
CA LYS A 329 9.48 -5.93 55.89
C LYS A 329 10.40 -6.25 54.69
N PRO A 330 11.72 -6.44 54.87
CA PRO A 330 12.68 -6.50 53.77
C PRO A 330 12.74 -7.85 53.03
N GLY A 331 11.65 -8.64 53.07
CA GLY A 331 11.67 -10.06 52.72
C GLY A 331 11.09 -10.44 51.34
N GLU A 332 9.97 -9.83 50.91
CA GLU A 332 9.16 -10.45 49.85
C GLU A 332 9.40 -9.90 48.44
N GLN A 333 9.45 -8.58 48.22
CA GLN A 333 9.72 -8.05 46.87
C GLN A 333 11.14 -8.35 46.38
N ASN A 334 12.11 -8.37 47.30
CA ASN A 334 13.46 -8.83 47.00
C ASN A 334 13.47 -10.32 46.64
N SER A 335 12.58 -11.13 47.20
CA SER A 335 12.50 -12.56 46.87
C SER A 335 11.88 -12.82 45.49
N THR A 336 10.85 -12.06 45.09
CA THR A 336 10.18 -12.22 43.79
C THR A 336 11.06 -11.75 42.66
N LEU A 337 11.69 -10.57 42.79
CA LEU A 337 12.64 -10.06 41.79
C LEU A 337 13.88 -10.94 41.70
N ARG A 338 14.45 -11.39 42.83
CA ARG A 338 15.59 -12.34 42.82
C ARG A 338 15.21 -13.68 42.21
N ARG A 339 13.98 -14.17 42.44
CA ARG A 339 13.48 -15.41 41.85
C ARG A 339 13.32 -15.29 40.34
N GLU A 340 12.73 -14.19 39.85
CA GLU A 340 12.60 -13.93 38.42
C GLU A 340 13.96 -13.77 37.75
N LEU A 341 14.87 -13.01 38.34
CA LEU A 341 16.24 -12.85 37.81
C LEU A 341 16.99 -14.18 37.78
N LYS A 342 16.88 -15.02 38.82
CA LYS A 342 17.48 -16.37 38.81
C LYS A 342 16.90 -17.26 37.70
N GLN A 343 15.59 -17.21 37.46
CA GLN A 343 14.95 -17.96 36.38
C GLN A 343 15.37 -17.45 35.01
N PHE A 344 15.45 -16.14 34.82
CA PHE A 344 15.93 -15.51 33.59
C PHE A 344 17.38 -15.89 33.31
N PHE A 345 18.31 -15.68 34.25
CA PHE A 345 19.72 -16.04 34.05
C PHE A 345 19.93 -17.55 33.85
N GLY A 346 19.14 -18.40 34.52
CA GLY A 346 19.15 -19.84 34.30
C GLY A 346 18.69 -20.24 32.90
N TRP A 347 17.70 -19.52 32.35
CA TRP A 347 17.23 -19.69 30.98
C TRP A 347 18.28 -19.21 29.96
N VAL A 348 18.85 -18.02 30.17
CA VAL A 348 19.91 -17.47 29.31
C VAL A 348 21.10 -18.44 29.22
N ARG A 349 21.53 -19.02 30.35
CA ARG A 349 22.65 -19.98 30.39
C ARG A 349 22.40 -21.27 29.57
N LYS A 350 21.14 -21.61 29.31
CA LYS A 350 20.73 -22.79 28.54
C LYS A 350 20.45 -22.49 27.06
N HIS A 351 20.13 -21.25 26.71
CA HIS A 351 19.58 -20.90 25.39
C HIS A 351 20.40 -19.84 24.65
N ALA A 352 21.33 -19.16 25.34
CA ALA A 352 22.32 -18.29 24.75
C ALA A 352 23.72 -18.87 25.02
N SER A 353 24.19 -19.72 24.11
CA SER A 353 25.57 -20.22 24.12
C SER A 353 26.48 -19.20 23.47
N GLY A 354 27.00 -18.27 24.27
CA GLY A 354 27.97 -17.25 23.87
C GLY A 354 27.77 -15.95 24.64
N CYS A 355 28.84 -15.36 25.18
CA CYS A 355 28.80 -14.08 25.87
C CYS A 355 28.60 -12.93 24.87
N SER A 356 27.38 -12.74 24.39
CA SER A 356 26.95 -11.53 23.68
C SER A 356 25.88 -10.81 24.52
N GLY A 357 26.01 -9.49 24.58
CA GLY A 357 25.48 -8.62 25.63
C GLY A 357 23.99 -8.77 25.93
N MET A 358 23.67 -8.64 27.23
CA MET A 358 22.29 -8.57 27.74
C MET A 358 21.53 -7.49 26.97
N SER A 359 20.42 -7.84 26.31
CA SER A 359 19.56 -6.88 25.61
C SER A 359 18.11 -7.04 26.02
N ILE A 360 17.34 -5.95 25.93
CA ILE A 360 15.90 -5.96 26.20
C ILE A 360 15.16 -7.02 25.36
N LYS A 361 15.64 -7.28 24.14
CA LYS A 361 15.09 -8.31 23.24
C LYS A 361 15.20 -9.72 23.80
N LEU A 362 16.28 -10.03 24.53
CA LEU A 362 16.45 -11.34 25.18
C LEU A 362 15.49 -11.53 26.35
N TYR A 363 15.22 -10.44 27.09
CA TYR A 363 14.27 -10.44 28.19
C TYR A 363 12.83 -10.68 27.68
N ASP A 364 12.44 -10.03 26.59
CA ASP A 364 11.13 -10.22 25.96
C ASP A 364 10.93 -11.66 25.45
N GLN A 365 11.97 -12.25 24.83
CA GLN A 365 11.93 -13.65 24.39
C GLN A 365 11.72 -14.63 25.56
N TRP A 366 12.39 -14.40 26.70
CA TRP A 366 12.18 -15.19 27.91
C TRP A 366 10.76 -15.05 28.46
N ARG A 367 10.20 -13.83 28.50
CA ARG A 367 8.83 -13.58 28.98
C ARG A 367 7.79 -14.32 28.15
N VAL A 368 7.96 -14.36 26.83
CA VAL A 368 7.09 -15.12 25.92
C VAL A 368 7.21 -16.64 26.16
N TRP A 369 8.43 -17.14 26.39
CA TRP A 369 8.65 -18.54 26.74
C TRP A 369 7.98 -18.92 28.07
N LEU A 370 8.10 -18.08 29.09
CA LEU A 370 7.49 -18.29 30.41
C LEU A 370 5.97 -18.43 30.28
N GLN A 371 5.32 -17.52 29.56
CA GLN A 371 3.87 -17.55 29.30
C GLN A 371 3.41 -18.80 28.54
N LYS A 372 4.20 -19.26 27.56
CA LYS A 372 3.90 -20.51 26.83
C LYS A 372 4.00 -21.74 27.74
N SER A 373 5.01 -21.81 28.61
CA SER A 373 5.17 -22.94 29.55
C SER A 373 4.04 -23.03 30.59
N HIS A 374 3.51 -21.90 31.04
CA HIS A 374 2.36 -21.84 31.94
C HIS A 374 1.07 -22.30 31.25
N ARG A 375 0.92 -22.05 29.95
CA ARG A 375 -0.21 -22.58 29.16
C ARG A 375 -0.16 -24.09 29.01
N THR A 376 1.02 -24.68 28.76
CA THR A 376 1.17 -26.15 28.71
C THR A 376 0.98 -26.80 30.07
N ARG A 377 1.40 -26.16 31.17
CA ARG A 377 1.17 -26.67 32.54
C ARG A 377 -0.31 -26.65 32.95
N ASN A 378 -1.08 -25.67 32.48
CA ASN A 378 -2.52 -25.57 32.76
C ASN A 378 -3.39 -26.49 31.88
N GLN A 379 -2.86 -27.06 30.79
CA GLN A 379 -3.54 -28.06 29.98
C GLN A 379 -3.37 -29.50 30.50
N VAL A 380 -2.41 -29.77 31.38
CA VAL A 380 -2.18 -31.10 31.98
C VAL A 380 -3.06 -31.34 33.23
N GLY A 381 -3.78 -30.32 33.72
CA GLY A 381 -4.60 -30.39 34.94
C GLY A 381 -6.08 -30.73 34.76
N LYS A 382 -6.56 -30.97 33.53
CA LYS A 382 -7.96 -31.37 33.28
C LYS A 382 -8.03 -32.37 32.12
N GLN A 383 -7.84 -33.65 32.43
CA GLN A 383 -8.60 -34.78 31.85
C GLN A 383 -8.17 -36.09 32.53
N ASN A 384 -9.07 -36.63 33.36
CA ASN A 384 -9.06 -38.02 33.82
C ASN A 384 -10.42 -38.60 33.42
N ILE A 385 -10.49 -39.36 32.33
CA ILE A 385 -11.57 -40.31 31.95
C ILE A 385 -10.87 -41.48 31.20
N PRO A 386 -11.30 -42.75 31.38
CA PRO A 386 -10.40 -43.89 31.60
C PRO A 386 -9.98 -44.69 30.36
N LEU A 387 -9.02 -45.59 30.62
CA LEU A 387 -8.40 -46.58 29.75
C LEU A 387 -9.34 -47.65 29.16
N SER A 388 -8.96 -48.10 27.96
CA SER A 388 -9.29 -49.33 27.18
C SER A 388 -9.94 -48.96 25.83
N PHE A 389 -9.37 -49.24 24.66
CA PHE A 389 -8.74 -50.47 24.20
C PHE A 389 -7.51 -50.25 23.28
N PHE A 390 -6.57 -51.19 23.39
CA PHE A 390 -5.42 -51.43 22.52
C PHE A 390 -5.84 -51.99 21.15
N SER A 391 -5.10 -51.64 20.10
CA SER A 391 -4.51 -52.64 19.18
C SER A 391 -3.35 -52.04 18.38
N LEU A 392 -2.24 -52.78 18.39
CA LEU A 392 -0.93 -52.50 17.80
C LEU A 392 -0.91 -52.58 16.28
N SER A 393 0.04 -51.86 15.65
CA SER A 393 1.02 -52.49 14.75
C SER A 393 2.25 -51.59 14.56
N LEU A 394 3.41 -52.21 14.78
CA LEU A 394 4.79 -51.71 14.84
C LEU A 394 5.52 -51.89 13.48
N LEU A 395 6.73 -51.32 13.41
CA LEU A 395 7.83 -51.52 12.44
C LEU A 395 7.79 -50.58 11.20
N SER A 396 8.85 -49.88 10.81
CA SER A 396 10.28 -50.21 10.85
C SER A 396 11.16 -48.94 10.85
N LEU A 397 12.22 -48.96 11.66
CA LEU A 397 13.44 -48.14 11.57
C LEU A 397 14.54 -49.03 10.96
N HIS A 398 15.40 -48.53 10.07
CA HIS A 398 16.87 -48.67 10.20
C HIS A 398 17.70 -48.00 9.07
N THR A 399 18.59 -47.09 9.50
CA THR A 399 20.04 -46.94 9.17
C THR A 399 20.47 -46.44 7.78
N HIS A 400 21.48 -45.57 7.61
CA HIS A 400 22.84 -45.63 8.18
C HIS A 400 23.56 -44.26 8.18
N THR A 401 24.45 -44.06 9.16
CA THR A 401 25.54 -43.05 9.21
C THR A 401 26.90 -43.69 8.94
N HIS A 402 27.85 -42.96 8.31
CA HIS A 402 29.32 -42.98 8.54
C HIS A 402 29.99 -41.87 7.67
N THR A 403 30.45 -40.74 8.24
CA THR A 403 31.80 -40.35 8.74
C THR A 403 32.91 -40.00 7.72
N HIS A 404 33.38 -38.74 7.82
CA HIS A 404 34.76 -38.19 7.75
C HIS A 404 35.66 -38.44 6.53
N THR A 405 36.21 -37.35 5.94
CA THR A 405 37.58 -36.84 6.24
C THR A 405 37.89 -35.53 5.49
N HIS A 406 38.75 -34.72 6.13
CA HIS A 406 39.30 -33.42 5.72
C HIS A 406 40.24 -33.49 4.51
N THR A 407 40.35 -32.40 3.74
CA THR A 407 41.63 -31.80 3.34
C THR A 407 41.51 -30.30 3.03
N HIS A 408 42.46 -29.54 3.58
CA HIS A 408 42.76 -28.14 3.33
C HIS A 408 43.20 -27.87 1.89
N THR A 409 42.87 -26.70 1.34
CA THR A 409 43.84 -25.81 0.68
C THR A 409 43.34 -24.36 0.70
N ALA A 410 44.15 -23.50 1.30
CA ALA A 410 44.05 -22.06 1.19
C ALA A 410 44.88 -21.61 -0.03
N THR A 411 44.37 -20.65 -0.80
CA THR A 411 45.22 -19.82 -1.66
C THR A 411 44.69 -18.39 -1.63
N ALA A 412 45.47 -17.54 -0.96
CA ALA A 412 45.41 -16.10 -1.10
C ALA A 412 46.00 -15.69 -2.46
N ALA A 413 45.41 -14.69 -3.11
CA ALA A 413 46.09 -13.88 -4.11
C ALA A 413 45.61 -12.43 -4.00
N LEU A 414 46.53 -11.60 -3.53
CA LEU A 414 46.55 -10.14 -3.61
C LEU A 414 47.06 -9.69 -4.99
N LYS A 415 46.79 -8.40 -5.31
CA LYS A 415 47.25 -7.55 -6.43
C LYS A 415 46.27 -7.52 -7.63
N TYR A 416 45.83 -6.39 -8.17
CA TYR A 416 46.27 -4.97 -8.11
C TYR A 416 45.06 -4.05 -8.00
#